data_AF-A0A7S2UWL5-F1
#
_entry.id   AF-A0A7S2UWL5-F1
#
_cell.length_a   1.000
_cell.length_b   1.000
_cell.length_c   1.000
_cell.angle_alpha   90.00
_cell.angle_beta   90.00
_cell.angle_gamma   90.00
#
_symmetry.space_group_name_H-M   'P 1'
#
loop_
_entity.id
_entity.type
_entity.pdbx_description
1 polymer ?
#
loop_
_entity_poly.entity_id
_entity_poly.type
_entity_poly.pdbx_seq_one_letter_code
_entity_poly.pdbx_strand_id
1 'polypeptide(L)'
;AWFAVGASYDDANEKNDAGSVFVYQQPNPPQFPSDQWEMVQKLDDLFPSASAQFGVGLAAIGPDPQRLAVTTLNGNALDSSNNIVPDAGTVTIFKRDETKAVGSQWVVEELLTNPVVEE
;
A
#
# COMPACT_ATOMS: atom_id res chain seq x y z
N ALA A 1 -0.78 -11.95 -14.18
CA ALA A 1 -1.18 -10.58 -13.82
C ALA A 1 -1.18 -10.45 -12.30
N TRP A 2 -1.27 -9.22 -11.78
CA TRP A 2 -1.54 -8.95 -10.36
C TRP A 2 -2.79 -8.09 -10.22
N PHE A 3 -3.37 -8.08 -9.02
CA PHE A 3 -4.53 -7.30 -8.63
C PHE A 3 -4.33 -6.87 -7.17
N ALA A 4 -4.75 -5.66 -6.81
CA ALA A 4 -4.62 -5.15 -5.44
C ALA A 4 -5.96 -4.62 -4.95
N VAL A 5 -6.28 -4.90 -3.69
CA VAL A 5 -7.52 -4.45 -3.02
C VAL A 5 -7.18 -3.76 -1.73
N GLY A 6 -7.75 -2.58 -1.55
CA GLY A 6 -7.69 -1.82 -0.32
C GLY A 6 -8.69 -2.35 0.69
N ALA A 7 -8.24 -2.54 1.92
CA ALA A 7 -9.06 -2.87 3.07
C ALA A 7 -8.81 -1.82 4.15
N SER A 8 -9.37 -0.63 3.96
CA SER A 8 -9.10 0.55 4.79
C SER A 8 -9.59 0.44 6.24
N TYR A 9 -10.33 -0.62 6.58
CA TYR A 9 -10.78 -0.93 7.93
C TYR A 9 -10.18 -2.24 8.46
N ASP A 10 -9.09 -2.72 7.84
CA ASP A 10 -8.34 -3.85 8.38
C ASP A 10 -7.59 -3.42 9.65
N ASP A 11 -7.58 -4.29 10.65
CA ASP A 11 -6.91 -4.06 11.93
C ASP A 11 -5.42 -4.44 11.80
N ALA A 12 -4.69 -3.69 10.99
CA ALA A 12 -3.30 -3.95 10.65
C ALA A 12 -2.38 -3.74 11.87
N ASN A 13 -1.50 -4.70 12.15
CA ASN A 13 -0.51 -4.64 13.23
C ASN A 13 -1.13 -4.25 14.60
N GLU A 14 -2.30 -4.81 14.91
CA GLU A 14 -3.05 -4.58 16.16
C GLU A 14 -3.54 -3.13 16.33
N LYS A 15 -3.66 -2.38 15.23
CA LYS A 15 -4.19 -1.02 15.20
C LYS A 15 -5.56 -1.01 14.53
N ASN A 16 -6.59 -0.65 15.29
CA ASN A 16 -7.95 -0.59 14.80
C ASN A 16 -8.06 0.31 13.57
N ASP A 17 -8.68 -0.18 12.50
CA ASP A 17 -8.91 0.59 11.25
C ASP A 17 -7.63 1.25 10.68
N ALA A 18 -6.45 0.67 10.93
CA ALA A 18 -5.21 1.18 10.35
C ALA A 18 -5.17 0.99 8.83
N GLY A 19 -5.83 -0.06 8.34
CA GLY A 19 -5.97 -0.35 6.93
C GLY A 19 -4.78 -1.12 6.35
N SER A 20 -5.07 -1.84 5.27
CA SER A 20 -4.11 -2.67 4.54
C SER A 20 -4.44 -2.70 3.06
N VAL A 21 -3.49 -3.21 2.26
CA VAL A 21 -3.71 -3.58 0.86
C VAL A 21 -3.33 -5.03 0.66
N PHE A 22 -4.24 -5.80 0.07
CA PHE A 22 -3.99 -7.19 -0.29
C PHE A 22 -3.67 -7.28 -1.77
N VAL A 23 -2.51 -7.83 -2.08
CA VAL A 23 -2.06 -8.10 -3.43
C VAL A 23 -2.30 -9.56 -3.76
N TYR A 24 -2.93 -9.78 -4.91
CA TYR A 24 -3.18 -11.08 -5.48
C TYR A 24 -2.40 -11.26 -6.78
N GLN A 25 -2.01 -12.49 -7.07
CA GLN A 25 -1.35 -12.87 -8.31
C GLN A 25 -2.03 -14.09 -8.92
N GLN A 26 -2.13 -14.12 -10.25
CA GLN A 26 -2.50 -15.33 -10.95
C GLN A 26 -1.30 -16.28 -11.08
N PRO A 27 -1.53 -17.60 -11.01
CA PRO A 27 -0.52 -18.59 -11.36
C PRO A 27 0.07 -18.31 -12.74
N ASN A 28 1.39 -18.48 -12.87
CA ASN A 28 2.09 -18.44 -14.15
C ASN A 28 3.05 -19.63 -14.22
N PRO A 29 2.82 -20.64 -15.09
CA PRO A 29 1.75 -20.71 -16.10
C PRO A 29 0.34 -20.87 -15.48
N PRO A 30 -0.73 -20.47 -16.20
CA PRO A 30 -2.10 -20.70 -15.78
C PRO A 30 -2.35 -22.18 -15.49
N GLN A 31 -2.94 -22.50 -14.35
CA GLN A 31 -3.24 -23.86 -13.93
C GLN A 31 -4.75 -24.10 -14.07
N PHE A 32 -5.19 -24.54 -15.24
CA PHE A 32 -6.60 -24.91 -15.44
C PHE A 32 -6.94 -26.16 -14.62
N PRO A 33 -8.13 -26.22 -13.96
CA PRO A 33 -9.21 -25.23 -13.97
C PRO A 33 -9.11 -24.16 -12.87
N SER A 34 -8.08 -24.24 -12.03
CA SER A 34 -7.90 -23.39 -10.84
C SER A 34 -7.18 -22.08 -11.17
N ASP A 35 -7.65 -21.32 -12.17
CA ASP A 35 -7.21 -19.92 -12.43
C ASP A 35 -7.65 -18.99 -11.28
N GLN A 36 -7.37 -19.40 -10.04
CA GLN A 36 -7.69 -18.71 -8.82
C GLN A 36 -6.57 -17.72 -8.52
N TRP A 37 -6.99 -16.52 -8.18
CA TRP A 37 -6.10 -15.49 -7.67
C TRP A 37 -5.67 -15.87 -6.26
N GLU A 38 -4.37 -15.93 -6.03
CA GLU A 38 -3.80 -16.19 -4.70
C GLU A 38 -3.33 -14.89 -4.09
N MET A 39 -3.66 -14.65 -2.81
CA MET A 39 -3.10 -13.53 -2.07
C MET A 39 -1.62 -13.82 -1.86
N VAL A 40 -0.77 -12.99 -2.47
CA VAL A 40 0.68 -13.14 -2.39
C VAL A 40 1.27 -12.26 -1.31
N GLN A 41 0.73 -11.06 -1.10
CA GLN A 41 1.32 -10.11 -0.17
C GLN A 41 0.27 -9.22 0.48
N LYS A 42 0.41 -9.00 1.78
CA LYS A 42 -0.27 -7.93 2.52
C LYS A 42 0.70 -6.75 2.63
N LEU A 43 0.24 -5.57 2.25
CA LEU A 43 0.96 -4.31 2.41
C LEU A 43 0.27 -3.51 3.50
N ASP A 44 1.08 -3.05 4.44
CA ASP A 44 0.65 -2.17 5.52
C ASP A 44 1.41 -0.85 5.41
N ASP A 45 0.89 0.17 6.08
CA ASP A 45 1.66 1.38 6.31
C ASP A 45 2.95 1.03 7.10
N LEU A 46 4.05 1.73 6.83
CA LEU A 46 5.31 1.59 7.56
C LEU A 46 5.14 1.95 9.03
N PHE A 47 4.24 2.89 9.31
CA PHE A 47 3.95 3.38 10.65
C PHE A 47 2.44 3.40 10.88
N PRO A 48 1.79 2.23 11.08
CA PRO A 48 0.35 2.16 11.21
C PRO A 48 -0.12 2.88 12.48
N SER A 49 -1.10 3.78 12.33
CA SER A 49 -1.87 4.39 13.41
C SER A 49 -3.30 3.88 13.39
N ALA A 50 -3.96 3.91 14.54
CA ALA A 50 -5.39 3.63 14.60
C ALA A 50 -6.14 4.63 13.71
N SER A 51 -7.14 4.14 12.98
CA SER A 51 -7.94 4.92 12.04
C SER A 51 -7.16 5.58 10.91
N ALA A 52 -5.94 5.12 10.59
CA ALA A 52 -5.14 5.67 9.48
C ALA A 52 -5.81 5.46 8.11
N GLN A 53 -6.55 4.36 7.98
CA GLN A 53 -7.26 3.98 6.75
C GLN A 53 -6.33 3.87 5.53
N PHE A 54 -5.14 3.28 5.72
CA PHE A 54 -4.24 2.90 4.63
C PHE A 54 -4.98 1.99 3.64
N GLY A 55 -4.79 2.22 2.35
CA GLY A 55 -5.49 1.46 1.31
C GLY A 55 -6.87 2.00 0.93
N VAL A 56 -7.28 3.16 1.45
CA VAL A 56 -8.55 3.80 1.06
C VAL A 56 -8.61 4.23 -0.42
N GLY A 57 -7.45 4.48 -1.02
CA GLY A 57 -7.27 4.80 -2.43
C GLY A 57 -6.12 4.01 -3.03
N LEU A 58 -6.33 3.57 -4.27
CA LEU A 58 -5.36 2.77 -5.04
C LEU A 58 -5.28 3.26 -6.47
N ALA A 59 -4.07 3.35 -7.01
CA ALA A 59 -3.85 3.62 -8.43
C ALA A 59 -2.61 2.88 -8.95
N ALA A 60 -2.73 2.20 -10.08
CA ALA A 60 -1.57 1.72 -10.83
C ALA A 60 -0.86 2.90 -11.50
N ILE A 61 0.47 2.94 -11.43
CA ILE A 61 1.26 4.05 -11.97
C ILE A 61 2.02 3.61 -13.22
N GLY A 62 1.85 4.37 -14.29
CA GLY A 62 2.63 4.22 -15.52
C GLY A 62 2.10 3.14 -16.48
N PRO A 63 2.75 3.02 -17.65
CA PRO A 63 2.36 2.07 -18.70
C PRO A 63 2.72 0.62 -18.36
N ASP A 64 3.66 0.41 -17.44
CA ASP A 64 4.04 -0.91 -16.93
C ASP A 64 3.49 -1.03 -15.50
N PRO A 65 2.58 -1.98 -15.22
CA PRO A 65 1.96 -2.13 -13.91
C PRO A 65 2.98 -2.71 -12.90
N GLN A 66 4.10 -2.05 -12.67
CA GLN A 66 5.09 -2.44 -11.67
C GLN A 66 5.08 -1.47 -10.49
N ARG A 67 4.19 -0.48 -10.50
CA ARG A 67 4.02 0.50 -9.44
C ARG A 67 2.58 0.66 -9.02
N LEU A 68 2.38 0.85 -7.72
CA LEU A 68 1.09 1.01 -7.07
C LEU A 68 1.18 2.19 -6.10
N ALA A 69 0.35 3.21 -6.30
CA ALA A 69 0.11 4.25 -5.32
C ALA A 69 -0.98 3.78 -4.34
N VAL A 70 -0.72 3.94 -3.06
CA VAL A 70 -1.66 3.66 -1.98
C VAL A 70 -1.81 4.89 -1.12
N THR A 71 -3.03 5.32 -0.86
CA THR A 71 -3.30 6.49 -0.03
C THR A 71 -3.63 6.10 1.41
N THR A 72 -3.25 6.95 2.35
CA THR A 72 -3.64 6.92 3.77
C THR A 72 -4.37 8.21 4.08
N LEU A 73 -5.54 8.15 4.73
CA LEU A 73 -6.33 9.33 5.09
C LEU A 73 -5.73 10.06 6.29
N ASN A 74 -5.55 9.33 7.40
CA ASN A 74 -5.09 9.92 8.65
C ASN A 74 -3.64 9.51 8.87
N GLY A 75 -2.74 10.18 8.15
CA GLY A 75 -1.30 9.97 8.25
C GLY A 75 -0.82 10.08 9.70
N ASN A 76 0.12 9.21 10.09
CA ASN A 76 0.62 9.17 11.45
C ASN A 76 1.38 10.47 11.77
N ALA A 77 1.25 10.99 13.01
CA ALA A 77 1.98 12.17 13.50
C ALA A 77 3.52 11.97 13.56
N LEU A 78 3.99 10.74 13.29
CA LEU A 78 5.40 10.37 13.16
C LEU A 78 5.90 10.30 11.71
N ASP A 79 5.13 10.82 10.75
CA ASP A 79 5.64 11.36 9.48
C ASP A 79 6.47 12.65 9.74
N SER A 80 7.39 12.53 10.71
CA SER A 80 7.94 13.60 11.52
C SER A 80 9.15 14.28 10.88
N SER A 81 9.18 14.38 9.56
CA SER A 81 10.09 15.34 8.94
C SER A 81 9.44 16.70 8.72
N ASN A 82 8.10 16.82 8.75
CA ASN A 82 7.45 18.09 8.39
C ASN A 82 5.92 18.23 8.57
N ASN A 83 5.12 17.17 8.77
CA ASN A 83 3.65 17.31 8.69
C ASN A 83 2.99 17.83 10.01
N ILE A 84 2.89 19.16 10.18
CA ILE A 84 2.25 19.85 11.33
C ILE A 84 0.71 19.79 11.25
N VAL A 85 0.14 19.28 10.15
CA VAL A 85 -1.30 19.28 9.89
C VAL A 85 -1.89 17.90 10.23
N PRO A 86 -2.79 17.79 11.22
CA PRO A 86 -3.55 16.58 11.48
C PRO A 86 -4.30 16.14 10.23
N ASP A 87 -4.36 14.83 9.98
CA ASP A 87 -5.13 14.24 8.88
C ASP A 87 -4.73 14.73 7.48
N ALA A 88 -3.48 15.17 7.30
CA ALA A 88 -2.95 15.60 5.99
C ALA A 88 -2.91 14.47 4.94
N GLY A 89 -2.98 13.22 5.41
CA GLY A 89 -2.82 12.03 4.60
C GLY A 89 -1.43 11.88 3.99
N THR A 90 -1.19 10.71 3.41
CA THR A 90 0.05 10.41 2.68
C THR A 90 -0.25 9.52 1.49
N VAL A 91 0.70 9.41 0.56
CA VAL A 91 0.67 8.44 -0.52
C VAL A 91 1.95 7.62 -0.52
N THR A 92 1.84 6.32 -0.30
CA THR A 92 2.95 5.39 -0.41
C THR A 92 2.99 4.80 -1.82
N ILE A 93 4.12 4.95 -2.49
CA ILE A 93 4.40 4.32 -3.78
C ILE A 93 5.11 3.00 -3.52
N PHE A 94 4.49 1.91 -3.95
CA PHE A 94 5.12 0.60 -4.00
C PHE A 94 5.62 0.33 -5.41
N LYS A 95 6.77 -0.34 -5.49
CA LYS A 95 7.24 -0.96 -6.72
C LYS A 95 7.36 -2.46 -6.55
N ARG A 96 7.19 -3.20 -7.63
CA ARG A 96 7.43 -4.64 -7.66
C ARG A 96 8.91 -4.90 -8.00
N ASP A 97 9.57 -5.66 -7.14
CA ASP A 97 10.94 -6.14 -7.26
C ASP A 97 10.94 -7.63 -7.63
N GLU A 98 11.20 -7.92 -8.91
CA GLU A 98 11.19 -9.29 -9.44
C GLU A 98 12.40 -10.12 -8.97
N THR A 99 13.38 -9.51 -8.31
CA THR A 99 14.49 -10.25 -7.69
C THR A 99 14.07 -10.92 -6.37
N LYS A 100 12.94 -10.52 -5.80
CA LYS A 100 12.39 -11.08 -4.56
C LYS A 100 11.44 -12.24 -4.83
N ALA A 101 11.36 -13.13 -3.83
CA ALA A 101 10.40 -14.22 -3.84
C ALA A 101 8.96 -13.71 -3.95
N VAL A 102 8.10 -14.52 -4.57
CA VAL A 102 6.66 -14.28 -4.61
C VAL A 102 6.16 -14.07 -3.18
N GLY A 103 5.38 -13.00 -3.01
CA GLY A 103 4.86 -12.57 -1.71
C GLY A 103 5.74 -11.62 -0.91
N SER A 104 6.87 -11.21 -1.46
CA SER A 104 7.70 -10.11 -0.91
C SER A 104 8.18 -9.15 -1.99
N GLN A 105 7.55 -9.19 -3.17
CA GLN A 105 7.96 -8.44 -4.35
C GLN A 105 7.58 -6.96 -4.25
N TRP A 106 6.45 -6.63 -3.62
CA TRP A 106 6.03 -5.24 -3.48
C TRP A 106 6.79 -4.60 -2.33
N VAL A 107 7.59 -3.60 -2.66
CA VAL A 107 8.45 -2.89 -1.73
C VAL A 107 8.14 -1.40 -1.81
N VAL A 108 8.26 -0.71 -0.69
CA VAL A 108 8.14 0.75 -0.68
C VAL A 108 9.23 1.35 -1.55
N GLU A 109 8.83 2.18 -2.50
CA GLU A 109 9.71 2.98 -3.35
C GLU A 109 9.82 4.41 -2.81
N GLU A 110 8.68 5.00 -2.45
CA GLU A 110 8.59 6.41 -2.07
C GLU A 110 7.40 6.65 -1.14
N LEU A 111 7.53 7.64 -0.24
CA LEU A 111 6.43 8.18 0.56
C LEU A 111 6.25 9.64 0.17
N LEU A 112 5.06 9.99 -0.29
CA LEU A 112 4.68 11.36 -0.65
C LEU A 112 3.87 11.96 0.49
N THR A 113 4.33 13.11 0.97
CA THR A 113 3.76 13.84 2.09
C THR A 113 3.48 15.27 1.64
N ASN A 114 2.64 15.98 2.41
CA ASN A 114 2.38 17.39 2.11
C ASN A 114 3.68 18.19 2.31
N PRO A 115 4.18 18.95 1.32
CA PRO A 115 5.35 19.79 1.52
C PRO A 115 5.05 20.88 2.56
N VAL A 116 5.97 21.08 3.51
CA VAL A 116 5.94 22.29 4.33
C VAL A 116 6.26 23.47 3.42
N VAL A 117 5.30 24.38 3.31
CA VAL A 117 5.56 25.72 2.79
C VAL A 117 6.11 26.52 3.98
N GLU A 118 7.41 26.77 4.00
CA GLU A 118 7.95 27.82 4.88
C GLU A 118 7.44 29.17 4.37
N GLU A 119 6.71 29.91 5.22
CA GLU A 119 6.26 31.29 4.95
C GLU A 119 7.40 32.32 5.01
#